data_AF-A0A9D4GIW4-F1
#
_entry.id   AF-A0A9D4GIW4-F1
#
_cell.length_a   1.000
_cell.length_b   1.000
_cell.length_c   1.000
_cell.angle_alpha   90.00
_cell.angle_beta   90.00
_cell.angle_gamma   90.00
#
_symmetry.space_group_name_H-M   'P 1'
#
loop_
_entity.id
_entity.type
_entity.pdbx_description
1 polymer ?
#
loop_
_entity_poly.entity_id
_entity_poly.type
_entity_poly.pdbx_seq_one_letter_code
_entity_poly.pdbx_strand_id
1 'polypeptide(L)'
;MVRDLQDLGFRLTVWVHPFFNADANSFYESAINSMLVRHYDSPAPAITPWWDGLMTGLLDVSNQSAAQWYLGKLRNLMNKYNISSFKFDASETSWMPHIYSMANMTKNHADAYPTKWVQLAAEPTRPFTKRFESVTELSVTLSAFDLWTKIQTGVTTTR
;
A
#
# COMPACT_ATOMS: atom_id res chain seq x y z
N MET A 1 12.48 18.45 -3.29
CA MET A 1 12.82 17.22 -2.55
C MET A 1 12.96 16.00 -3.47
N VAL A 2 11.88 15.39 -4.00
CA VAL A 2 11.98 14.17 -4.85
C VAL A 2 12.88 14.40 -6.06
N ARG A 3 12.67 15.52 -6.79
CA ARG A 3 13.49 15.90 -7.94
C ARG A 3 14.94 16.13 -7.55
N ASP A 4 15.19 16.88 -6.48
CA ASP A 4 16.55 17.16 -5.99
C ASP A 4 17.33 15.87 -5.69
N LEU A 5 16.69 14.87 -5.05
CA LEU A 5 17.33 13.57 -4.80
C LEU A 5 17.61 12.81 -6.11
N GLN A 6 16.73 12.94 -7.11
CA GLN A 6 16.92 12.32 -8.42
C GLN A 6 18.00 13.00 -9.24
N ASP A 7 18.12 14.33 -9.17
CA ASP A 7 19.18 15.11 -9.81
C ASP A 7 20.56 14.76 -9.23
N LEU A 8 20.60 14.33 -7.97
CA LEU A 8 21.79 13.74 -7.32
C LEU A 8 22.04 12.27 -7.69
N GLY A 9 21.20 11.67 -8.53
CA GLY A 9 21.34 10.29 -9.00
C GLY A 9 20.79 9.21 -8.07
N PHE A 10 20.07 9.57 -7.00
CA PHE A 10 19.49 8.57 -6.09
C PHE A 10 18.26 7.89 -6.70
N ARG A 11 18.18 6.57 -6.49
CA ARG A 11 16.95 5.80 -6.72
C ARG A 11 16.06 5.87 -5.49
N LEU A 12 14.79 6.16 -5.71
CA LEU A 12 13.83 6.36 -4.63
C LEU A 12 12.99 5.10 -4.42
N THR A 13 13.01 4.60 -3.19
CA THR A 13 12.11 3.54 -2.71
C THR A 13 11.07 4.16 -1.79
N VAL A 14 9.81 3.82 -1.98
CA VAL A 14 8.72 4.31 -1.12
C VAL A 14 8.17 3.18 -0.26
N TRP A 15 7.96 3.44 1.02
CA TRP A 15 7.33 2.49 1.94
C TRP A 15 5.80 2.50 1.75
N VAL A 16 5.22 1.31 1.64
CA VAL A 16 3.79 1.10 1.40
C VAL A 16 3.23 -0.02 2.29
N HIS A 17 1.96 0.11 2.64
CA HIS A 17 1.23 -0.81 3.52
C HIS A 17 -0.24 -0.91 3.05
N PRO A 18 -0.99 -1.95 3.50
CA PRO A 18 -2.36 -2.18 3.03
C PRO A 18 -3.45 -1.51 3.88
N PHE A 19 -3.08 -0.66 4.83
CA PHE A 19 -4.00 -0.05 5.82
C PHE A 19 -4.44 1.35 5.39
N PHE A 20 -5.73 1.67 5.58
CA PHE A 20 -6.29 3.01 5.34
C PHE A 20 -7.06 3.50 6.56
N ASN A 21 -6.59 4.58 7.19
CA ASN A 21 -7.30 5.19 8.31
C ASN A 21 -8.66 5.76 7.85
N ALA A 22 -9.67 5.69 8.72
CA ALA A 22 -11.05 6.02 8.40
C ALA A 22 -11.26 7.49 7.95
N ASP A 23 -10.35 8.38 8.32
CA ASP A 23 -10.32 9.79 7.92
C ASP A 23 -9.63 10.03 6.56
N ALA A 24 -8.96 9.01 6.00
CA ALA A 24 -8.28 9.10 4.72
C ALA A 24 -9.25 8.93 3.54
N ASN A 25 -9.07 9.71 2.48
CA ASN A 25 -9.85 9.56 1.25
C ASN A 25 -9.70 8.16 0.62
N SER A 26 -8.54 7.51 0.80
CA SER A 26 -8.32 6.13 0.36
C SER A 26 -9.24 5.13 1.06
N PHE A 27 -9.59 5.37 2.33
CA PHE A 27 -10.58 4.54 3.03
C PHE A 27 -11.95 4.71 2.40
N TYR A 28 -12.39 5.95 2.16
CA TYR A 28 -13.66 6.22 1.52
C TYR A 28 -13.75 5.59 0.12
N GLU A 29 -12.75 5.83 -0.75
CA GLU A 29 -12.70 5.26 -2.10
C GLU A 29 -12.75 3.73 -2.09
N SER A 30 -12.01 3.08 -1.20
CA SER A 30 -11.95 1.62 -1.13
C SER A 30 -13.23 1.02 -0.51
N ALA A 31 -13.82 1.68 0.50
CA ALA A 31 -15.04 1.24 1.15
C ALA A 31 -16.24 1.25 0.18
N ILE A 32 -16.47 2.35 -0.55
CA ILE A 32 -17.60 2.44 -1.49
C ILE A 32 -17.49 1.45 -2.65
N ASN A 33 -16.27 1.02 -2.99
CA ASN A 33 -15.99 0.07 -4.06
C ASN A 33 -15.82 -1.38 -3.54
N SER A 34 -16.14 -1.66 -2.28
CA SER A 34 -16.02 -3.01 -1.68
C SER A 34 -14.61 -3.62 -1.82
N MET A 35 -13.58 -2.79 -1.65
CA MET A 35 -12.16 -3.18 -1.78
C MET A 35 -11.48 -3.47 -0.44
N LEU A 36 -12.21 -3.38 0.67
CA LEU A 36 -11.71 -3.62 2.02
C LEU A 36 -12.11 -5.01 2.52
N VAL A 37 -11.26 -5.58 3.37
CA VAL A 37 -11.60 -6.76 4.17
C VAL A 37 -12.85 -6.43 4.97
N ARG A 38 -13.81 -7.35 4.95
CA ARG A 38 -15.17 -7.12 5.48
C ARG A 38 -15.44 -7.98 6.70
N HIS A 39 -16.42 -7.58 7.49
CA HIS A 39 -16.92 -8.43 8.57
C HIS A 39 -17.45 -9.75 8.00
N TYR A 40 -17.31 -10.82 8.78
CA TYR A 40 -17.89 -12.11 8.40
C TYR A 40 -19.39 -11.95 8.16
N ASP A 41 -19.89 -12.52 7.06
CA ASP A 41 -21.29 -12.41 6.61
C ASP A 41 -21.87 -10.99 6.47
N SER A 42 -21.02 -9.98 6.28
CA SER A 42 -21.45 -8.59 6.07
C SER A 42 -20.68 -7.93 4.93
N PRO A 43 -21.29 -6.99 4.19
CA PRO A 43 -20.57 -6.16 3.22
C PRO A 43 -19.80 -5.00 3.88
N ALA A 44 -20.01 -4.75 5.18
CA ALA A 44 -19.35 -3.66 5.88
C ALA A 44 -17.84 -3.93 6.06
N PRO A 45 -16.96 -2.93 5.86
CA PRO A 45 -15.54 -3.07 6.17
C PRO A 45 -15.30 -3.52 7.61
N ALA A 46 -14.43 -4.49 7.81
CA ALA A 46 -13.98 -4.90 9.13
C ALA A 46 -12.89 -3.94 9.61
N ILE A 47 -13.24 -3.10 10.58
CA ILE A 47 -12.34 -2.12 11.16
C ILE A 47 -11.39 -2.81 12.15
N THR A 48 -10.12 -2.45 12.09
CA THR A 48 -9.05 -2.98 12.95
C THR A 48 -8.10 -1.86 13.34
N PRO A 49 -7.45 -1.89 14.52
CA PRO A 49 -6.33 -1.02 14.79
C PRO A 49 -5.08 -1.48 14.02
N TRP A 50 -4.16 -0.55 13.82
CA TRP A 50 -2.78 -0.80 13.42
C TRP A 50 -1.87 0.22 14.13
N TRP A 51 -0.55 0.12 13.93
CA TRP A 51 0.41 0.93 14.70
C TRP A 51 0.25 2.45 14.54
N ASP A 52 -0.34 2.92 13.44
CA ASP A 52 -0.54 4.35 13.10
C ASP A 52 -2.03 4.69 12.90
N GLY A 53 -2.93 3.99 13.61
CA GLY A 53 -4.36 4.30 13.58
C GLY A 53 -5.23 3.27 14.30
N LEU A 54 -6.27 3.74 14.99
CA LEU A 54 -7.19 2.84 15.71
C LEU A 54 -8.40 2.41 14.87
N MET A 55 -8.78 3.22 13.89
CA MET A 55 -9.97 3.03 13.05
C MET A 55 -9.52 2.92 11.60
N THR A 56 -9.23 1.70 11.17
CA THR A 56 -8.55 1.48 9.91
C THR A 56 -9.18 0.33 9.14
N GLY A 57 -9.33 0.53 7.82
CA GLY A 57 -9.71 -0.51 6.87
C GLY A 57 -8.48 -1.19 6.29
N LEU A 58 -8.55 -2.50 6.10
CA LEU A 58 -7.50 -3.30 5.48
C LEU A 58 -7.87 -3.59 4.03
N LEU A 59 -6.97 -3.35 3.07
CA LEU A 59 -7.18 -3.70 1.67
C LEU A 59 -7.42 -5.20 1.52
N ASP A 60 -8.48 -5.59 0.82
CA ASP A 60 -8.77 -6.98 0.48
C ASP A 60 -7.96 -7.42 -0.75
N VAL A 61 -6.74 -7.88 -0.52
CA VAL A 61 -5.79 -8.26 -1.58
C VAL A 61 -6.19 -9.52 -2.35
N SER A 62 -7.17 -10.29 -1.88
CA SER A 62 -7.73 -11.41 -2.65
C SER A 62 -8.81 -10.95 -3.65
N ASN A 63 -9.29 -9.71 -3.52
CA ASN A 63 -10.16 -9.08 -4.51
C ASN A 63 -9.30 -8.50 -5.65
N GLN A 64 -9.42 -9.06 -6.85
CA GLN A 64 -8.65 -8.64 -8.02
C GLN A 64 -8.84 -7.15 -8.35
N SER A 65 -10.04 -6.60 -8.17
CA SER A 65 -10.31 -5.18 -8.41
C SER A 65 -9.60 -4.28 -7.41
N ALA A 66 -9.55 -4.69 -6.13
CA ALA A 66 -8.83 -3.98 -5.08
C ALA A 66 -7.31 -4.03 -5.31
N ALA A 67 -6.79 -5.20 -5.67
CA ALA A 67 -5.39 -5.42 -6.05
C ALA A 67 -4.98 -4.51 -7.22
N GLN A 68 -5.76 -4.48 -8.30
CA GLN A 68 -5.46 -3.64 -9.47
C GLN A 68 -5.59 -2.15 -9.17
N TRP A 69 -6.56 -1.75 -8.35
CA TRP A 69 -6.69 -0.37 -7.89
C TRP A 69 -5.44 0.07 -7.12
N TYR A 70 -4.96 -0.75 -6.20
CA TYR A 70 -3.76 -0.46 -5.40
C TYR A 70 -2.51 -0.37 -6.29
N LEU A 71 -2.28 -1.35 -7.16
CA LEU A 71 -1.18 -1.32 -8.13
C LEU A 71 -1.28 -0.12 -9.07
N GLY A 72 -2.48 0.30 -9.44
CA GLY A 72 -2.72 1.52 -10.22
C GLY A 72 -2.25 2.78 -9.50
N LYS A 73 -2.52 2.92 -8.20
CA LYS A 73 -2.01 4.02 -7.37
C LYS A 73 -0.48 4.00 -7.31
N LEU A 74 0.14 2.83 -7.15
CA LEU A 74 1.60 2.68 -7.17
C LEU A 74 2.21 3.07 -8.52
N ARG A 75 1.63 2.61 -9.64
CA ARG A 75 2.04 3.00 -11.00
C ARG A 75 1.95 4.50 -11.20
N ASN A 76 0.91 5.15 -10.68
CA ASN A 76 0.80 6.61 -10.73
C ASN A 76 1.92 7.30 -9.96
N LEU A 77 2.33 6.80 -8.79
CA LEU A 77 3.49 7.32 -8.06
C LEU A 77 4.79 7.13 -8.86
N MET A 78 4.99 5.95 -9.47
CA MET A 78 6.15 5.70 -10.33
C MET A 78 6.20 6.68 -11.51
N ASN A 79 5.09 6.88 -12.21
CA ASN A 79 5.04 7.72 -13.40
C ASN A 79 5.16 9.21 -13.05
N LYS A 80 4.48 9.66 -12.00
CA LYS A 80 4.43 11.09 -11.64
C LYS A 80 5.71 11.57 -10.96
N TYR A 81 6.32 10.72 -10.15
CA TYR A 81 7.45 11.10 -9.29
C TYR A 81 8.72 10.31 -9.57
N ASN A 82 8.77 9.50 -10.64
CA ASN A 82 9.90 8.64 -10.99
C ASN A 82 10.38 7.76 -9.81
N ILE A 83 9.42 7.21 -9.05
CA ILE A 83 9.72 6.22 -8.01
C ILE A 83 10.28 4.95 -8.65
N SER A 84 11.38 4.44 -8.10
CA SER A 84 12.11 3.30 -8.64
C SER A 84 11.55 1.97 -8.13
N SER A 85 11.15 1.92 -6.86
CA SER A 85 10.72 0.70 -6.18
C SER A 85 9.84 1.01 -4.97
N PHE A 86 9.23 -0.04 -4.41
CA PHE A 86 8.43 0.05 -3.20
C PHE A 86 8.89 -0.99 -2.18
N LYS A 87 8.89 -0.62 -0.90
CA LYS A 87 9.01 -1.55 0.23
C LYS A 87 7.59 -1.84 0.73
N PHE A 88 7.10 -3.05 0.49
CA PHE A 88 5.83 -3.53 1.01
C PHE A 88 6.02 -4.00 2.45
N ASP A 89 5.14 -3.57 3.35
CA ASP A 89 5.23 -3.85 4.78
C ASP A 89 3.86 -4.19 5.35
N ALA A 90 3.83 -4.59 6.63
CA ALA A 90 2.65 -4.77 7.45
C ALA A 90 1.67 -5.84 6.91
N SER A 91 2.14 -7.09 6.84
CA SER A 91 1.37 -8.25 6.33
C SER A 91 1.01 -9.26 7.42
N GLU A 92 1.41 -8.99 8.65
CA GLU A 92 1.20 -9.83 9.81
C GLU A 92 -0.28 -9.93 10.18
N THR A 93 -0.69 -11.09 10.64
CA THR A 93 -2.07 -11.34 11.06
C THR A 93 -2.43 -10.66 12.38
N SER A 94 -1.45 -10.17 13.15
CA SER A 94 -1.68 -9.53 14.45
C SER A 94 -2.49 -8.24 14.37
N TRP A 95 -2.53 -7.60 13.20
CA TRP A 95 -3.31 -6.38 12.93
C TRP A 95 -4.58 -6.65 12.11
N MET A 96 -4.86 -7.91 11.78
CA MET A 96 -6.10 -8.25 11.08
C MET A 96 -7.30 -8.21 12.04
N PRO A 97 -8.50 -7.91 11.54
CA PRO A 97 -9.70 -8.04 12.35
C PRO A 97 -9.85 -9.48 12.86
N HIS A 98 -10.42 -9.66 14.05
CA HIS A 98 -10.58 -11.00 14.64
C HIS A 98 -11.53 -11.91 13.84
N ILE A 99 -12.61 -11.34 13.32
CA ILE A 99 -13.65 -12.05 12.56
C ILE A 99 -13.89 -11.28 11.27
N TYR A 100 -13.52 -11.89 10.15
CA TYR A 100 -13.54 -11.25 8.84
C TYR A 100 -13.78 -12.25 7.71
N SER A 101 -14.07 -11.72 6.53
CA SER A 101 -14.11 -12.43 5.24
C SER A 101 -13.28 -11.66 4.21
N MET A 102 -12.50 -12.40 3.42
CA MET A 102 -11.82 -11.90 2.23
C MET A 102 -12.55 -12.40 0.97
N ALA A 103 -12.43 -11.70 -0.14
CA ALA A 103 -13.03 -12.12 -1.40
C ALA A 103 -12.51 -13.50 -1.82
N ASN A 104 -13.39 -14.32 -2.41
CA ASN A 104 -13.05 -15.65 -2.92
C ASN A 104 -12.44 -16.62 -1.88
N MET A 105 -12.67 -16.38 -0.59
CA MET A 105 -12.23 -17.27 0.48
C MET A 105 -13.42 -17.76 1.31
N THR A 106 -13.64 -19.08 1.31
CA THR A 106 -14.66 -19.74 2.14
C THR A 106 -14.19 -19.97 3.57
N LYS A 107 -12.87 -20.00 3.79
CA LYS A 107 -12.22 -20.06 5.10
C LYS A 107 -10.91 -19.28 5.05
N ASN A 108 -10.73 -18.36 5.98
CA ASN A 108 -9.50 -17.59 6.08
C ASN A 108 -8.47 -18.38 6.90
N HIS A 109 -7.44 -18.88 6.23
CA HIS A 109 -6.24 -19.38 6.89
C HIS A 109 -5.36 -18.19 7.29
N ALA A 110 -4.64 -18.31 8.41
CA ALA A 110 -3.82 -17.21 8.94
C ALA A 110 -2.74 -16.75 7.93
N ASP A 111 -2.19 -17.67 7.15
CA ASP A 111 -1.19 -17.38 6.12
C ASP A 111 -1.76 -16.81 4.81
N ALA A 112 -3.09 -16.81 4.64
CA ALA A 112 -3.69 -16.42 3.36
C ALA A 112 -3.46 -14.96 3.01
N TYR A 113 -3.63 -14.05 3.97
CA TYR A 113 -3.40 -12.62 3.76
C TYR A 113 -1.94 -12.30 3.43
N PRO A 114 -0.94 -12.67 4.27
CA PRO A 114 0.46 -12.38 3.96
C PRO A 114 0.89 -13.00 2.63
N THR A 115 0.44 -14.21 2.31
CA THR A 115 0.72 -14.85 1.02
C THR A 115 0.20 -14.01 -0.14
N LYS A 116 -1.05 -13.52 -0.07
CA LYS A 116 -1.64 -12.69 -1.11
C LYS A 116 -0.99 -11.31 -1.22
N TRP A 117 -0.57 -10.73 -0.10
CA TRP A 117 0.16 -9.46 -0.09
C TRP A 117 1.53 -9.57 -0.78
N VAL A 118 2.28 -10.64 -0.50
CA VAL A 118 3.56 -10.92 -1.18
C VAL A 118 3.35 -11.20 -2.67
N GLN A 119 2.30 -11.94 -3.03
CA GLN A 119 1.93 -12.15 -4.44
C GLN A 119 1.66 -10.82 -5.15
N LEU A 120 0.90 -9.92 -4.52
CA LEU A 120 0.65 -8.57 -5.06
C LEU A 120 1.94 -7.76 -5.21
N ALA A 121 2.86 -7.86 -4.25
CA ALA A 121 4.15 -7.16 -4.31
C ALA A 121 5.06 -7.69 -5.44
N ALA A 122 4.94 -8.98 -5.78
CA ALA A 122 5.67 -9.60 -6.87
C ALA A 122 5.08 -9.31 -8.26
N GLU A 123 3.85 -8.78 -8.33
CA GLU A 123 3.25 -8.36 -9.60
C GLU A 123 4.12 -7.26 -10.25
N PRO A 124 4.44 -7.38 -11.56
CA PRO A 124 5.22 -6.36 -12.24
C PRO A 124 4.51 -5.01 -12.21
N THR A 125 5.04 -4.07 -11.44
CA THR A 125 4.55 -2.68 -11.41
C THR A 125 4.98 -1.90 -12.64
N ARG A 126 6.07 -2.31 -13.31
CA ARG A 126 6.47 -1.88 -14.65
C ARG A 126 6.32 -3.03 -15.64
N PRO A 127 5.80 -2.82 -16.87
CA PRO A 127 6.07 -3.76 -17.94
C PRO A 127 7.58 -3.89 -18.08
N PHE A 128 8.08 -5.13 -18.11
CA PHE A 128 9.51 -5.49 -18.17
C PHE A 128 10.38 -4.45 -18.88
N THR A 129 11.40 -3.90 -18.18
CA THR A 129 12.80 -3.73 -18.63
C THR A 129 13.55 -2.74 -17.72
N LYS A 130 14.42 -3.25 -16.85
CA LYS A 130 15.88 -3.09 -16.95
C LYS A 130 16.53 -4.03 -15.96
N ARG A 131 17.39 -4.91 -16.48
CA ARG A 131 18.23 -5.86 -15.76
C ARG A 131 19.10 -5.10 -14.75
N PHE A 132 19.11 -5.55 -13.51
CA PHE A 132 19.98 -5.01 -12.47
C PHE A 132 21.42 -5.42 -12.77
N GLU A 133 22.28 -4.47 -13.09
CA GLU A 133 23.73 -4.64 -13.04
C GLU A 133 24.25 -3.87 -11.81
N SER A 134 25.12 -4.56 -11.08
CA SER A 134 25.60 -4.26 -9.73
C SER A 134 26.00 -2.81 -9.50
N VAL A 135 25.35 -2.13 -8.55
CA VAL A 135 25.91 -0.98 -7.84
C VAL A 135 25.40 -1.04 -6.40
N THR A 136 26.28 -0.89 -5.42
CA THR A 136 25.97 -0.70 -4.00
C THR A 136 24.87 0.36 -3.82
N GLU A 137 23.71 -0.04 -3.32
CA GLU A 137 22.49 0.78 -3.26
C GLU A 137 22.40 1.59 -1.96
N LEU A 138 22.43 2.92 -2.08
CA LEU A 138 21.90 3.84 -1.07
C LEU A 138 20.45 4.14 -1.44
N SER A 139 19.50 3.56 -0.70
CA SER A 139 18.07 3.86 -0.85
C SER A 139 17.62 4.79 0.29
N VAL A 140 17.00 5.91 -0.07
CA VAL A 140 16.28 6.75 0.89
C VAL A 140 14.83 6.28 0.88
N THR A 141 14.35 5.80 2.03
CA THR A 141 12.95 5.39 2.18
C THR A 141 12.14 6.58 2.66
N LEU A 142 11.10 6.94 1.90
CA LEU A 142 10.10 7.93 2.31
C LEU A 142 8.74 7.21 2.51
N SER A 143 7.99 7.59 3.53
CA SER A 143 6.60 7.15 3.70
C SER A 143 5.73 7.73 2.59
N ALA A 144 4.93 6.90 1.91
CA ALA A 144 4.01 7.34 0.86
C ALA A 144 2.98 8.35 1.38
N PHE A 145 2.53 8.18 2.63
CA PHE A 145 1.51 9.02 3.23
C PHE A 145 2.06 10.39 3.64
N ASP A 146 3.28 10.47 4.15
CA ASP A 146 3.94 11.76 4.41
C ASP A 146 4.12 12.59 3.13
N LEU A 147 4.42 11.95 2.00
CA LEU A 147 4.54 12.60 0.70
C LEU A 147 3.18 13.09 0.18
N TRP A 148 2.12 12.28 0.30
CA TRP A 148 0.78 12.62 -0.17
C TRP A 148 0.20 13.81 0.59
N THR A 149 0.30 13.81 1.92
CA THR A 149 -0.19 14.91 2.77
C THR A 149 0.59 16.19 2.51
N LYS A 150 1.92 16.13 2.35
CA LYS A 150 2.76 17.29 2.04
C LYS A 150 2.49 17.89 0.65
N ILE A 151 2.14 17.06 -0.34
CA ILE A 151 1.79 17.52 -1.70
C ILE A 151 0.41 18.21 -1.72
N GLN A 152 -0.52 17.81 -0.85
CA GLN A 152 -1.86 18.41 -0.76
C GLN A 152 -1.88 19.69 0.07
N THR A 153 -1.10 19.78 1.16
CA THR A 153 -1.18 20.90 2.12
C THR A 153 -0.17 22.01 1.86
N GLY A 154 0.86 21.80 1.03
CA GLY A 154 1.88 22.82 0.75
C GLY A 154 2.76 23.19 1.96
N VAL A 155 2.65 22.47 3.08
CA VAL A 155 3.39 22.77 4.30
C VAL A 155 4.72 22.03 4.30
N THR A 156 5.80 22.76 4.05
CA THR A 156 7.17 22.37 4.40
C THR A 156 7.42 22.68 5.88
N THR A 157 7.46 21.65 6.73
CA THR A 157 8.10 21.77 8.05
C THR A 157 9.58 21.48 7.88
N THR A 158 10.39 22.54 7.95
CA THR A 158 11.81 22.45 8.27
C THR A 158 11.95 21.90 9.68
N ARG A 159 12.76 20.85 9.83
CA ARG A 159 13.42 20.54 11.10
C ARG A 159 14.79 21.19 11.08
#